data_AF-A0A163SYD0-F1
#
_entry.id   AF-A0A163SYD0-F1
#
_cell.length_a   1.000
_cell.length_b   1.000
_cell.length_c   1.000
_cell.angle_alpha   90.00
_cell.angle_beta   90.00
_cell.angle_gamma   90.00
#
_symmetry.space_group_name_H-M   'P 1'
#
loop_
_entity.id
_entity.type
_entity.pdbx_description
1 polymer ?
#
loop_
_entity_poly.entity_id
_entity_poly.type
_entity_poly.pdbx_seq_one_letter_code
_entity_poly.pdbx_strand_id
1 'polypeptide(L)'
;MSQQPTELATFAGGCFWCMVKPFDELPGIVKIESGYTGGHKENPTYQEVCSETTGHLEAVQITFEPAVFPYEDLLQLFWQQIDPTDAGGQFHDRGESYQTAIFYHTEEQKQKAEASKRELDASGRFDRPIVTPILPASVFYPAEDYHQDFYKTNPLRYNSYRKASGRDDFIKRHWNTPADKAKLKDQLTPMQWEITQMNGTEPPFRNEFWDHKEEGLYVDIVSGEPLFSSLDKFDSGCGWPSFTKPVVPPLVQEKPDYSHGMIRTEVRSRKADSHLGHVFPDGPKDQGGLRYCINSAALRFIPKADLEKEGYGAFLSLFEQEK
;
A
#
# COMPACT_ATOMS: atom_id res chain seq x y z
N MET A 1 3.08 -25.13 -9.99
CA MET A 1 2.44 -23.96 -9.37
C MET A 1 1.22 -23.65 -10.21
N SER A 2 0.02 -23.91 -9.71
CA SER A 2 -1.21 -23.47 -10.37
C SER A 2 -1.20 -21.95 -10.43
N GLN A 3 -1.39 -21.35 -11.61
CA GLN A 3 -1.64 -19.90 -11.71
C GLN A 3 -2.89 -19.62 -10.87
N GLN A 4 -2.76 -18.76 -9.87
CA GLN A 4 -3.92 -18.27 -9.12
C GLN A 4 -4.84 -17.52 -10.08
N PRO A 5 -6.17 -17.62 -9.92
CA PRO A 5 -7.10 -16.87 -10.75
C PRO A 5 -6.83 -15.37 -10.57
N THR A 6 -6.77 -14.64 -11.69
CA THR A 6 -6.58 -13.19 -11.70
C THR A 6 -7.86 -12.47 -12.09
N GLU A 7 -8.01 -11.24 -11.60
CA GLU A 7 -9.09 -10.32 -11.93
C GLU A 7 -8.54 -9.00 -12.46
N LEU A 8 -9.40 -8.23 -13.13
CA LEU A 8 -9.11 -6.86 -13.55
C LEU A 8 -9.82 -5.87 -12.61
N ALA A 9 -9.11 -4.82 -12.22
CA ALA A 9 -9.66 -3.62 -11.61
C ALA A 9 -9.30 -2.43 -12.49
N THR A 10 -10.16 -1.41 -12.58
CA THR A 10 -9.85 -0.21 -13.37
C THR A 10 -10.29 1.05 -12.64
N PHE A 11 -9.34 1.98 -12.48
CA PHE A 11 -9.52 3.18 -11.66
C PHE A 11 -9.05 4.42 -12.42
N ALA A 12 -9.92 5.42 -12.53
CA ALA A 12 -9.56 6.78 -12.94
C ALA A 12 -9.42 7.66 -11.69
N GLY A 13 -8.33 8.39 -11.59
CA GLY A 13 -7.96 9.10 -10.37
C GLY A 13 -7.11 10.35 -10.61
N GLY A 14 -7.35 11.04 -11.72
CA GLY A 14 -6.47 12.09 -12.22
C GLY A 14 -5.28 11.52 -12.98
N CYS A 15 -4.16 12.25 -13.01
CA CYS A 15 -3.00 11.81 -13.78
C CYS A 15 -2.57 10.38 -13.43
N PHE A 16 -2.68 9.48 -14.40
CA PHE A 16 -2.38 8.06 -14.24
C PHE A 16 -0.94 7.73 -13.81
N TRP A 17 0.03 8.61 -14.08
CA TRP A 17 1.41 8.45 -13.60
C TRP A 17 1.48 8.36 -12.07
N CYS A 18 0.63 9.14 -11.39
CA CYS A 18 0.52 9.13 -9.93
C CYS A 18 -0.29 7.95 -9.40
N MET A 19 -1.07 7.28 -10.25
CA MET A 19 -1.94 6.18 -9.87
C MET A 19 -1.26 4.82 -9.99
N VAL A 20 -0.16 4.67 -10.74
CA VAL A 20 0.57 3.39 -10.86
C VAL A 20 1.36 3.05 -9.59
N LYS A 21 2.28 3.95 -9.17
CA LYS A 21 3.21 3.71 -8.05
C LYS A 21 2.56 3.25 -6.73
N PRO A 22 1.37 3.73 -6.32
CA PRO A 22 0.72 3.30 -5.09
C PRO A 22 0.44 1.79 -5.02
N PHE A 23 0.10 1.16 -6.15
CA PHE A 23 -0.23 -0.26 -6.24
C PHE A 23 0.97 -1.12 -6.64
N ASP A 24 1.93 -0.54 -7.35
CA ASP A 24 3.04 -1.31 -7.90
C ASP A 24 3.89 -1.97 -6.80
N GLU A 25 4.45 -3.13 -7.16
CA GLU A 25 5.25 -4.01 -6.30
C GLU A 25 4.48 -4.65 -5.13
N LEU A 26 3.20 -4.37 -4.92
CA LEU A 26 2.43 -5.05 -3.87
C LEU A 26 2.20 -6.54 -4.22
N PRO A 27 2.21 -7.46 -3.24
CA PRO A 27 1.86 -8.85 -3.47
C PRO A 27 0.53 -8.99 -4.18
N GLY A 28 0.42 -9.98 -5.06
CA GLY A 28 -0.81 -10.23 -5.80
C GLY A 28 -1.09 -9.21 -6.91
N ILE A 29 -0.34 -8.11 -7.03
CA ILE A 29 -0.44 -7.22 -8.19
C ILE A 29 0.44 -7.76 -9.30
N VAL A 30 -0.19 -8.24 -10.38
CA VAL A 30 0.48 -8.93 -11.49
C VAL A 30 0.91 -7.95 -12.57
N LYS A 31 0.06 -6.97 -12.89
CA LYS A 31 0.31 -5.98 -13.95
C LYS A 31 -0.47 -4.71 -13.67
N ILE A 32 0.12 -3.56 -13.98
CA ILE A 32 -0.58 -2.27 -14.00
C ILE A 32 -0.30 -1.59 -15.33
N GLU A 33 -1.34 -1.13 -16.01
CA GLU A 33 -1.26 -0.43 -17.29
C GLU A 33 -1.91 0.93 -17.19
N SER A 34 -1.19 1.96 -17.63
CA SER A 34 -1.74 3.30 -17.86
C SER A 34 -2.55 3.29 -19.17
N GLY A 35 -3.72 3.93 -19.20
CA GLY A 35 -4.55 4.00 -20.39
C GLY A 35 -5.76 4.90 -20.29
N TYR A 36 -6.66 4.75 -21.24
CA TYR A 36 -7.84 5.59 -21.46
C TYR A 36 -9.10 4.73 -21.51
N THR A 37 -10.15 5.13 -20.79
CA THR A 37 -11.44 4.41 -20.81
C THR A 37 -12.61 5.31 -20.45
N GLY A 38 -13.85 4.83 -20.64
CA GLY A 38 -15.09 5.57 -20.37
C GLY A 38 -15.58 6.46 -21.51
N GLY A 39 -14.72 6.75 -22.49
CA GLY A 39 -15.03 7.61 -23.62
C GLY A 39 -15.61 6.90 -24.83
N HIS A 40 -15.91 7.69 -25.86
CA HIS A 40 -16.60 7.23 -27.08
C HIS A 40 -15.68 7.13 -28.31
N LYS A 41 -14.48 7.71 -28.27
CA LYS A 41 -13.52 7.62 -29.37
C LYS A 41 -12.78 6.28 -29.34
N GLU A 42 -12.71 5.59 -30.46
CA GLU A 42 -11.90 4.37 -30.57
C GLU A 42 -10.41 4.72 -30.66
N ASN A 43 -9.57 3.99 -29.93
CA ASN A 43 -8.10 4.10 -29.92
C ASN A 43 -7.59 5.56 -29.83
N PRO A 44 -7.97 6.33 -28.80
CA PRO A 44 -7.55 7.71 -28.66
C PRO A 44 -6.04 7.82 -28.37
N THR A 45 -5.40 8.87 -28.86
CA THR A 45 -4.04 9.26 -28.45
C THR A 45 -4.07 10.16 -27.21
N TYR A 46 -2.94 10.27 -26.49
CA TYR A 46 -2.83 11.18 -25.33
C TYR A 46 -3.26 12.61 -25.67
N GLN A 47 -2.86 13.12 -26.84
CA GLN A 47 -3.19 14.48 -27.29
C GLN A 47 -4.69 14.67 -27.50
N GLU A 48 -5.38 13.64 -27.99
CA GLU A 48 -6.82 13.68 -28.19
C GLU A 48 -7.56 13.59 -26.86
N VAL A 49 -7.10 12.78 -25.91
CA VAL A 49 -7.66 12.75 -24.55
C VAL A 49 -7.49 14.09 -23.85
N CYS A 50 -6.28 14.67 -23.89
CA CYS A 50 -6.00 16.00 -23.36
C CYS A 50 -6.79 17.13 -24.04
N SER A 51 -7.42 16.89 -25.19
CA SER A 51 -8.29 17.87 -25.84
C SER A 51 -9.70 17.93 -25.22
N GLU A 52 -10.02 17.02 -24.29
CA GLU A 52 -11.32 16.94 -23.61
C GLU A 52 -12.50 16.69 -24.58
N THR A 53 -12.25 16.11 -25.76
CA THR A 53 -13.29 15.85 -26.77
C THR A 53 -13.68 14.39 -26.89
N THR A 54 -12.95 13.47 -26.26
CA THR A 54 -13.13 12.03 -26.45
C THR A 54 -14.00 11.37 -25.38
N GLY A 55 -14.25 12.07 -24.27
CA GLY A 55 -14.92 11.55 -23.07
C GLY A 55 -14.13 10.50 -22.30
N HIS A 56 -12.87 10.24 -22.68
CA HIS A 56 -12.04 9.27 -21.96
C HIS A 56 -11.43 9.88 -20.71
N LEU A 57 -11.37 9.08 -19.66
CA LEU A 57 -10.61 9.35 -18.46
C LEU A 57 -9.23 8.71 -18.54
N GLU A 58 -8.21 9.37 -17.99
CA GLU A 58 -6.96 8.70 -17.64
C GLU A 58 -7.22 7.70 -16.51
N ALA A 59 -6.86 6.44 -16.77
CA ALA A 59 -7.11 5.35 -15.86
C ALA A 59 -5.89 4.41 -15.78
N VAL A 60 -5.85 3.66 -14.68
CA VAL A 60 -4.98 2.48 -14.54
C VAL A 60 -5.84 1.23 -14.56
N GLN A 61 -5.42 0.23 -15.34
CA GLN A 61 -5.97 -1.11 -15.31
C GLN A 61 -4.99 -2.04 -14.58
N ILE A 62 -5.48 -2.71 -13.54
CA ILE A 62 -4.69 -3.55 -12.65
C ILE A 62 -5.15 -4.98 -12.82
N THR A 63 -4.23 -5.86 -13.19
CA THR A 63 -4.40 -7.32 -13.10
C THR A 63 -3.90 -7.77 -11.75
N PHE A 64 -4.76 -8.39 -10.94
CA PHE A 64 -4.43 -8.77 -9.57
C PHE A 64 -4.97 -10.16 -9.19
N GLU A 65 -4.36 -10.77 -8.18
CA GLU A 65 -4.76 -12.04 -7.57
C GLU A 65 -5.60 -11.73 -6.31
N PRO A 66 -6.94 -11.81 -6.36
CA PRO A 66 -7.83 -11.42 -5.25
C PRO A 66 -7.59 -12.22 -3.96
N ALA A 67 -7.06 -13.44 -4.07
CA ALA A 67 -6.70 -14.27 -2.92
C ALA A 67 -5.46 -13.76 -2.16
N VAL A 68 -4.61 -12.96 -2.82
CA VAL A 68 -3.38 -12.40 -2.24
C VAL A 68 -3.58 -10.92 -1.91
N PHE A 69 -4.28 -10.19 -2.78
CA PHE A 69 -4.58 -8.77 -2.62
C PHE A 69 -6.06 -8.53 -2.90
N PRO A 70 -6.92 -8.51 -1.86
CA PRO A 70 -8.35 -8.31 -2.02
C PRO A 70 -8.71 -7.01 -2.73
N TYR A 71 -9.82 -7.02 -3.47
CA TYR A 71 -10.32 -5.83 -4.17
C TYR A 71 -10.61 -4.66 -3.21
N GLU A 72 -10.98 -4.96 -1.97
CA GLU A 72 -11.20 -4.00 -0.89
C GLU A 72 -9.92 -3.22 -0.53
N ASP A 73 -8.75 -3.87 -0.55
CA ASP A 73 -7.47 -3.20 -0.33
C ASP A 73 -7.12 -2.28 -1.53
N LEU A 74 -7.49 -2.68 -2.76
CA LEU A 74 -7.36 -1.80 -3.94
C LEU A 74 -8.23 -0.55 -3.80
N LEU A 75 -9.48 -0.71 -3.36
CA LEU A 75 -10.39 0.40 -3.10
C LEU A 75 -9.84 1.31 -1.99
N GLN A 76 -9.35 0.74 -0.89
CA GLN A 76 -8.77 1.49 0.22
C GLN A 76 -7.59 2.35 -0.24
N LEU A 77 -6.68 1.79 -1.06
CA LEU A 77 -5.57 2.53 -1.64
C LEU A 77 -6.04 3.60 -2.63
N PHE A 78 -7.00 3.27 -3.50
CA PHE A 78 -7.57 4.20 -4.46
C PHE A 78 -8.15 5.45 -3.79
N TRP A 79 -9.00 5.28 -2.76
CA TRP A 79 -9.62 6.39 -2.03
C TRP A 79 -8.60 7.32 -1.38
N GLN A 80 -7.44 6.79 -0.96
CA GLN A 80 -6.37 7.63 -0.41
C GLN A 80 -5.69 8.50 -1.46
N GLN A 81 -5.65 8.05 -2.71
CA GLN A 81 -4.97 8.79 -3.76
C GLN A 81 -5.84 9.92 -4.32
N ILE A 82 -7.16 9.86 -4.28
CA ILE A 82 -8.00 10.85 -4.96
C ILE A 82 -8.62 11.86 -4.00
N ASP A 83 -9.01 13.04 -4.49
CA ASP A 83 -10.07 13.84 -3.88
C ASP A 83 -11.42 13.29 -4.36
N PRO A 84 -12.13 12.52 -3.53
CA PRO A 84 -13.37 11.86 -3.93
C PRO A 84 -14.58 12.81 -3.94
N THR A 85 -14.36 14.07 -3.55
CA THR A 85 -15.39 15.14 -3.51
C THR A 85 -15.27 16.10 -4.68
N ASP A 86 -14.29 15.91 -5.57
CA ASP A 86 -14.04 16.77 -6.72
C ASP A 86 -14.57 16.15 -8.02
N ALA A 87 -15.52 16.82 -8.65
CA ALA A 87 -16.12 16.42 -9.91
C ALA A 87 -15.46 17.05 -11.16
N GLY A 88 -14.49 17.95 -11.00
CA GLY A 88 -13.95 18.74 -12.12
C GLY A 88 -12.49 18.45 -12.49
N GLY A 89 -11.94 17.33 -12.02
CA GLY A 89 -10.53 16.97 -12.13
C GLY A 89 -9.93 16.64 -10.76
N GLN A 90 -8.63 16.38 -10.71
CA GLN A 90 -7.91 15.99 -9.49
C GLN A 90 -6.78 16.95 -9.19
N PHE A 91 -6.87 17.60 -8.03
CA PHE A 91 -5.87 18.56 -7.54
C PHE A 91 -5.61 19.66 -8.58
N HIS A 92 -4.37 19.80 -9.06
CA HIS A 92 -3.99 20.77 -10.09
C HIS A 92 -4.33 20.31 -11.52
N ASP A 93 -4.59 19.02 -11.75
CA ASP A 93 -4.99 18.49 -13.05
C ASP A 93 -6.50 18.66 -13.22
N ARG A 94 -6.91 19.57 -14.11
CA ARG A 94 -8.33 19.91 -14.34
C ARG A 94 -8.76 19.49 -15.73
N GLY A 95 -10.00 19.04 -15.86
CA GLY A 95 -10.53 18.50 -17.11
C GLY A 95 -11.43 17.30 -16.86
N GLU A 96 -12.18 16.90 -17.88
CA GLU A 96 -12.96 15.67 -17.86
C GLU A 96 -12.00 14.47 -17.77
N SER A 97 -10.92 14.47 -18.55
CA SER A 97 -9.90 13.43 -18.59
C SER A 97 -9.27 13.10 -17.23
N TYR A 98 -9.24 14.06 -16.30
CA TYR A 98 -8.68 13.90 -14.95
C TYR A 98 -9.73 13.65 -13.87
N GLN A 99 -11.00 13.41 -14.23
CA GLN A 99 -12.01 13.05 -13.25
C GLN A 99 -11.73 11.68 -12.61
N THR A 100 -12.42 11.44 -11.48
CA THR A 100 -12.35 10.15 -10.80
C THR A 100 -13.42 9.21 -11.33
N ALA A 101 -13.15 7.91 -11.33
CA ALA A 101 -14.16 6.87 -11.54
C ALA A 101 -13.63 5.50 -11.09
N ILE A 102 -14.53 4.64 -10.63
CA ILE A 102 -14.27 3.22 -10.44
C ILE A 102 -15.01 2.46 -11.55
N PHE A 103 -14.26 1.72 -12.37
CA PHE A 103 -14.81 0.90 -13.45
C PHE A 103 -14.84 -0.57 -13.01
N TYR A 104 -16.03 -1.08 -12.69
CA TYR A 104 -16.20 -2.45 -12.19
C TYR A 104 -16.27 -3.46 -13.34
N HIS A 105 -15.60 -4.59 -13.18
CA HIS A 105 -15.60 -5.72 -14.14
C HIS A 105 -16.60 -6.82 -13.78
N THR A 106 -17.07 -6.82 -12.53
CA THR A 106 -18.05 -7.79 -12.01
C THR A 106 -19.08 -7.11 -11.10
N GLU A 107 -20.23 -7.76 -10.88
CA GLU A 107 -21.23 -7.25 -9.93
C GLU A 107 -20.72 -7.27 -8.48
N GLU A 108 -19.83 -8.21 -8.14
CA GLU A 108 -19.18 -8.24 -6.83
C GLU A 108 -18.29 -6.99 -6.62
N GLN A 109 -17.48 -6.63 -7.63
CA GLN A 109 -16.67 -5.41 -7.57
C GLN A 109 -17.54 -4.17 -7.41
N LYS A 110 -18.67 -4.09 -8.12
CA LYS A 110 -19.64 -2.99 -7.97
C LYS A 110 -20.17 -2.91 -6.53
N GLN A 111 -20.62 -4.03 -5.96
CA GLN A 111 -21.13 -4.07 -4.59
C GLN A 111 -20.09 -3.62 -3.57
N LYS A 112 -18.84 -4.10 -3.70
CA LYS A 112 -17.71 -3.71 -2.85
C LYS A 112 -17.35 -2.24 -3.01
N ALA A 113 -17.29 -1.73 -4.24
CA ALA A 113 -17.03 -0.33 -4.54
C ALA A 113 -18.10 0.58 -3.92
N GLU A 114 -19.39 0.24 -4.08
CA GLU A 114 -20.50 0.99 -3.51
C GLU A 114 -20.49 0.95 -1.97
N ALA A 115 -20.19 -0.20 -1.38
CA ALA A 115 -20.03 -0.34 0.06
C ALA A 115 -18.89 0.54 0.59
N SER A 116 -17.71 0.49 -0.04
CA SER A 116 -16.55 1.32 0.33
C SER A 116 -16.83 2.82 0.20
N LYS A 117 -17.57 3.23 -0.84
CA LYS A 117 -18.01 4.61 -1.03
C LYS A 117 -18.95 5.07 0.08
N ARG A 118 -19.95 4.25 0.45
CA ARG A 118 -20.88 4.55 1.55
C ARG A 118 -20.16 4.66 2.89
N GLU A 119 -19.20 3.77 3.15
CA GLU A 119 -18.39 3.81 4.36
C GLU A 119 -17.54 5.08 4.42
N LEU A 120 -16.91 5.46 3.30
CA LEU A 120 -16.12 6.69 3.22
C LEU A 120 -16.97 7.94 3.46
N ASP A 121 -18.14 8.02 2.85
CA ASP A 121 -19.10 9.12 3.02
C ASP A 121 -19.59 9.21 4.48
N ALA A 122 -19.89 8.07 5.12
CA ALA A 122 -20.32 7.99 6.51
C ALA A 122 -19.18 8.23 7.53
N SER A 123 -17.92 8.16 7.11
CA SER A 123 -16.76 8.28 8.01
C SER A 123 -16.59 9.67 8.61
N GLY A 124 -17.23 10.69 8.04
CA GLY A 124 -17.04 12.10 8.41
C GLY A 124 -15.66 12.65 8.04
N ARG A 125 -14.89 11.94 7.20
CA ARG A 125 -13.56 12.37 6.74
C ARG A 125 -13.61 13.57 5.79
N PHE A 126 -14.73 13.74 5.08
CA PHE A 126 -14.94 14.79 4.10
C PHE A 126 -16.20 15.59 4.40
N ASP A 127 -16.10 16.92 4.28
CA ASP A 127 -17.23 17.84 4.51
C ASP A 127 -18.20 17.90 3.31
N ARG A 128 -17.80 17.32 2.18
CA ARG A 128 -18.56 17.28 0.92
C ARG A 128 -18.88 15.83 0.56
N PRO A 129 -20.01 15.58 -0.13
CA PRO A 129 -20.39 14.23 -0.52
C PRO A 129 -19.37 13.59 -1.44
N ILE A 130 -19.24 12.28 -1.36
CA ILE A 130 -18.38 11.51 -2.29
C ILE A 130 -19.04 11.43 -3.67
N VAL A 131 -18.45 12.11 -4.66
CA VAL A 131 -18.99 12.23 -6.02
C VAL A 131 -18.40 11.24 -7.01
N THR A 132 -17.32 10.54 -6.66
CA THR A 132 -16.68 9.55 -7.56
C THR A 132 -17.70 8.53 -8.08
N PRO A 133 -17.91 8.45 -9.40
CA PRO A 133 -18.86 7.51 -10.01
C PRO A 133 -18.32 6.08 -9.99
N ILE A 134 -19.25 5.14 -9.92
CA ILE A 134 -19.00 3.69 -10.04
C ILE A 134 -19.71 3.24 -11.32
N LEU A 135 -18.94 2.91 -12.35
CA LEU A 135 -19.39 2.71 -13.72
C LEU A 135 -19.04 1.29 -14.19
N PRO A 136 -19.83 0.67 -15.09
CA PRO A 136 -19.41 -0.58 -15.71
C PRO A 136 -18.12 -0.35 -16.50
N ALA A 137 -17.19 -1.31 -16.45
CA ALA A 137 -15.99 -1.26 -17.26
C ALA A 137 -16.34 -1.21 -18.75
N SER A 138 -15.70 -0.28 -19.46
CA SER A 138 -15.75 -0.14 -20.91
C SER A 138 -14.44 -0.60 -21.56
N VAL A 139 -14.32 -0.46 -22.87
CA VAL A 139 -13.06 -0.74 -23.57
C VAL A 139 -11.93 0.10 -22.96
N PHE A 140 -10.84 -0.55 -22.60
CA PHE A 140 -9.63 0.09 -22.10
C PHE A 140 -8.61 0.16 -23.23
N TYR A 141 -8.13 1.35 -23.53
CA TYR A 141 -7.08 1.59 -24.52
C TYR A 141 -5.76 1.85 -23.79
N PRO A 142 -4.76 0.96 -23.88
CA PRO A 142 -3.45 1.21 -23.31
C PRO A 142 -2.86 2.51 -23.86
N ALA A 143 -2.31 3.33 -22.96
CA ALA A 143 -1.57 4.51 -23.35
C ALA A 143 -0.23 4.14 -23.98
N GLU A 144 0.35 5.09 -24.68
CA GLU A 144 1.62 4.97 -25.36
C GLU A 144 2.74 4.54 -24.39
N ASP A 145 3.73 3.78 -24.89
CA ASP A 145 4.78 3.15 -24.07
C ASP A 145 5.51 4.10 -23.14
N TYR A 146 5.67 5.37 -23.54
CA TYR A 146 6.34 6.38 -22.72
C TYR A 146 5.56 6.81 -21.46
N HIS A 147 4.27 6.48 -21.37
CA HIS A 147 3.46 6.65 -20.17
C HIS A 147 3.51 5.44 -19.22
N GLN A 148 3.93 4.27 -19.71
CA GLN A 148 4.02 3.06 -18.90
C GLN A 148 5.22 3.15 -17.95
N ASP A 149 5.03 2.69 -16.71
CA ASP A 149 6.07 2.69 -15.67
C ASP A 149 6.78 4.06 -15.50
N PHE A 150 6.06 5.17 -15.72
CA PHE A 150 6.67 6.50 -15.81
C PHE A 150 7.50 6.88 -14.58
N TYR A 151 7.09 6.43 -13.40
CA TYR A 151 7.80 6.69 -12.15
C TYR A 151 9.16 5.96 -12.06
N LYS A 152 9.33 4.83 -12.75
CA LYS A 152 10.60 4.08 -12.88
C LYS A 152 11.47 4.66 -13.98
N THR A 153 10.88 4.96 -15.14
CA THR A 153 11.62 5.41 -16.33
C THR A 153 12.05 6.88 -16.24
N ASN A 154 11.28 7.72 -15.53
CA ASN A 154 11.52 9.16 -15.42
C ASN A 154 11.42 9.65 -13.95
N PRO A 155 12.22 9.11 -13.01
CA PRO A 155 12.02 9.31 -11.57
C PRO A 155 12.12 10.78 -11.15
N LEU A 156 13.04 11.57 -11.73
CA LEU A 156 13.18 13.00 -11.41
C LEU A 156 11.95 13.81 -11.84
N ARG A 157 11.43 13.56 -13.05
CA ARG A 157 10.26 14.24 -13.58
C ARG A 157 9.00 13.82 -12.83
N TYR A 158 8.86 12.53 -12.55
CA TYR A 158 7.79 12.00 -11.71
C TYR A 158 7.79 12.64 -10.32
N ASN A 159 8.91 12.65 -9.62
CA ASN A 159 8.99 13.22 -8.26
C ASN A 159 8.69 14.72 -8.24
N SER A 160 9.17 15.47 -9.25
CA SER A 160 8.87 16.89 -9.41
C SER A 160 7.37 17.12 -9.63
N TYR A 161 6.78 16.37 -10.58
CA TYR A 161 5.35 16.45 -10.89
C TYR A 161 4.49 16.06 -9.69
N ARG A 162 4.80 14.93 -9.04
CA ARG A 162 4.10 14.43 -7.86
C ARG A 162 4.03 15.49 -6.76
N LYS A 163 5.17 16.08 -6.42
CA LYS A 163 5.27 17.14 -5.42
C LYS A 163 4.44 18.37 -5.80
N ALA A 164 4.42 18.72 -7.08
CA ALA A 164 3.69 19.87 -7.59
C ALA A 164 2.19 19.59 -7.84
N SER A 165 1.74 18.33 -7.87
CA SER A 165 0.36 17.97 -8.21
C SER A 165 -0.66 18.40 -7.16
N GLY A 166 -0.25 18.54 -5.90
CA GLY A 166 -1.15 18.74 -4.75
C GLY A 166 -1.64 17.44 -4.09
N ARG A 167 -1.38 16.27 -4.69
CA ARG A 167 -1.83 14.98 -4.14
C ARG A 167 -1.23 14.65 -2.78
N ASP A 168 0.07 14.85 -2.61
CA ASP A 168 0.73 14.55 -1.33
C ASP A 168 0.23 15.45 -0.19
N ASP A 169 -0.07 16.71 -0.49
CA ASP A 169 -0.61 17.64 0.50
C ASP A 169 -2.06 17.28 0.84
N PHE A 170 -2.85 16.84 -0.14
CA PHE A 170 -4.17 16.29 0.11
C PHE A 170 -4.11 15.05 1.01
N ILE A 171 -3.19 14.12 0.72
CA ILE A 171 -3.03 12.90 1.51
C ILE A 171 -2.74 13.24 2.96
N LYS A 172 -1.76 14.12 3.22
CA LYS A 172 -1.39 14.55 4.58
C LYS A 172 -2.52 15.26 5.32
N ARG A 173 -3.41 15.95 4.61
CA ARG A 173 -4.52 16.69 5.23
C ARG A 173 -5.69 15.79 5.62
N HIS A 174 -5.96 14.75 4.85
CA HIS A 174 -7.15 13.92 5.03
C HIS A 174 -6.86 12.54 5.60
N TRP A 175 -5.61 12.07 5.58
CA TRP A 175 -5.21 10.76 6.09
C TRP A 175 -4.12 10.90 7.14
N ASN A 176 -4.11 10.01 8.12
CA ASN A 176 -3.24 10.08 9.30
C ASN A 176 -3.40 11.41 10.07
N THR A 177 -4.64 11.89 10.17
CA THR A 177 -5.01 13.14 10.84
C THR A 177 -4.83 13.06 12.36
N PRO A 178 -4.83 14.18 13.09
CA PRO A 178 -4.87 14.15 14.56
C PRO A 178 -6.02 13.32 15.14
N ALA A 179 -7.17 13.27 14.46
CA ALA A 179 -8.31 12.44 14.88
C ALA A 179 -8.05 10.94 14.66
N ASP A 180 -7.45 10.56 13.52
CA ASP A 180 -7.03 9.18 13.26
C ASP A 180 -6.00 8.74 14.32
N LYS A 181 -5.03 9.60 14.62
CA LYS A 181 -4.01 9.40 15.64
C LYS A 181 -4.60 9.25 17.05
N ALA A 182 -5.60 10.06 17.40
CA ALA A 182 -6.27 9.95 18.69
C ALA A 182 -6.97 8.60 18.86
N LYS A 183 -7.72 8.15 17.83
CA LYS A 183 -8.35 6.82 17.83
C LYS A 183 -7.32 5.70 17.97
N LEU A 184 -6.21 5.80 17.23
CA LEU A 184 -5.14 4.82 17.30
C LEU A 184 -4.48 4.78 18.69
N LYS A 185 -4.29 5.95 19.31
CA LYS A 185 -3.71 6.05 20.65
C LYS A 185 -4.54 5.33 21.71
N ASP A 186 -5.86 5.30 21.57
CA ASP A 186 -6.76 4.61 22.49
C ASP A 186 -6.73 3.07 22.30
N GLN A 187 -6.24 2.60 21.14
CA GLN A 187 -6.13 1.16 20.82
C GLN A 187 -4.77 0.56 21.18
N LEU A 188 -3.73 1.39 21.26
CA LEU A 188 -2.36 0.95 21.54
C LEU A 188 -2.00 1.14 23.01
N THR A 189 -1.17 0.23 23.52
CA THR A 189 -0.47 0.47 24.79
C THR A 189 0.47 1.67 24.68
N PRO A 190 0.85 2.33 25.79
CA PRO A 190 1.79 3.44 25.76
C PRO A 190 3.11 3.11 25.03
N MET A 191 3.64 1.89 25.23
CA MET A 191 4.87 1.42 24.57
C MET A 191 4.69 1.23 23.06
N GLN A 192 3.59 0.58 22.64
CA GLN A 192 3.26 0.40 21.23
C GLN A 192 3.08 1.76 20.52
N TRP A 193 2.42 2.71 21.19
CA TRP A 193 2.25 4.08 20.68
C TRP A 193 3.60 4.81 20.55
N GLU A 194 4.42 4.80 21.60
CA GLU A 194 5.73 5.46 21.62
C GLU A 194 6.64 4.93 20.51
N ILE A 195 6.65 3.62 20.30
CA ILE A 195 7.47 3.00 19.26
C ILE A 195 6.91 3.29 17.88
N THR A 196 5.67 2.87 17.60
CA THR A 196 5.14 2.91 16.22
C THR A 196 4.90 4.34 15.73
N GLN A 197 4.47 5.26 16.60
CA GLN A 197 4.03 6.61 16.20
C GLN A 197 5.03 7.72 16.57
N MET A 198 5.95 7.47 17.52
CA MET A 198 6.92 8.47 17.98
C MET A 198 8.38 8.06 17.73
N ASN A 199 8.61 7.00 16.96
CA ASN A 199 9.94 6.49 16.62
C ASN A 199 10.77 6.11 17.87
N GLY A 200 10.09 5.67 18.92
CA GLY A 200 10.72 5.16 20.14
C GLY A 200 11.44 3.83 19.92
N THR A 201 12.12 3.36 20.95
CA THR A 201 12.79 2.04 20.94
C THR A 201 12.59 1.39 22.30
N GLU A 202 12.05 0.17 22.33
CA GLU A 202 11.85 -0.57 23.58
C GLU A 202 13.19 -0.99 24.19
N PRO A 203 13.26 -1.26 25.51
CA PRO A 203 14.51 -1.70 26.13
C PRO A 203 14.96 -3.08 25.60
N PRO A 204 16.27 -3.29 25.40
CA PRO A 204 16.79 -4.59 24.96
C PRO A 204 16.54 -5.66 26.02
N PHE A 205 16.27 -6.90 25.58
CA PHE A 205 15.98 -8.08 26.41
C PHE A 205 14.79 -7.95 27.38
N ARG A 206 14.02 -6.87 27.28
CA ARG A 206 12.82 -6.62 28.08
C ARG A 206 11.63 -6.35 27.18
N ASN A 207 11.45 -7.24 26.23
CA ASN A 207 10.39 -7.20 25.24
C ASN A 207 9.88 -8.62 24.96
N GLU A 208 8.78 -8.73 24.23
CA GLU A 208 8.06 -10.00 24.10
C GLU A 208 8.70 -10.96 23.11
N PHE A 209 9.32 -10.46 22.04
CA PHE A 209 9.69 -11.29 20.90
C PHE A 209 11.19 -11.50 20.70
N TRP A 210 12.08 -10.95 21.55
CA TRP A 210 13.53 -11.15 21.38
C TRP A 210 13.91 -12.64 21.39
N ASP A 211 13.45 -13.44 22.35
CA ASP A 211 13.73 -14.88 22.48
C ASP A 211 12.60 -15.80 21.99
N HIS A 212 11.55 -15.23 21.41
CA HIS A 212 10.41 -15.98 20.87
C HIS A 212 10.81 -16.86 19.67
N LYS A 213 10.31 -18.10 19.63
CA LYS A 213 10.70 -19.15 18.64
C LYS A 213 9.53 -19.93 18.03
N GLU A 214 8.28 -19.57 18.34
CA GLU A 214 7.12 -20.27 17.77
C GLU A 214 7.04 -20.05 16.25
N GLU A 215 6.56 -21.07 15.52
CA GLU A 215 6.30 -20.96 14.08
C GLU A 215 5.10 -20.04 13.80
N GLY A 216 5.30 -19.02 12.99
CA GLY A 216 4.21 -18.11 12.62
C GLY A 216 4.70 -16.81 11.99
N LEU A 217 3.79 -15.86 11.91
CA LEU A 217 3.97 -14.59 11.22
C LEU A 217 3.97 -13.42 12.21
N TYR A 218 4.88 -12.48 12.00
CA TYR A 218 4.90 -11.19 12.68
C TYR A 218 4.27 -10.14 11.76
N VAL A 219 3.16 -9.58 12.22
CA VAL A 219 2.40 -8.55 11.49
C VAL A 219 2.52 -7.20 12.19
N ASP A 220 2.30 -6.10 11.47
CA ASP A 220 2.23 -4.78 12.09
C ASP A 220 1.09 -4.75 13.12
N ILE A 221 1.39 -4.31 14.35
CA ILE A 221 0.39 -4.17 15.41
C ILE A 221 -0.72 -3.18 15.06
N VAL A 222 -0.45 -2.22 14.16
CA VAL A 222 -1.39 -1.16 13.76
C VAL A 222 -2.25 -1.58 12.56
N SER A 223 -1.62 -1.97 11.44
CA SER A 223 -2.32 -2.27 10.19
C SER A 223 -2.68 -3.74 10.01
N GLY A 224 -2.03 -4.64 10.76
CA GLY A 224 -2.07 -6.08 10.51
C GLY A 224 -1.33 -6.52 9.25
N GLU A 225 -0.58 -5.64 8.56
CA GLU A 225 0.14 -6.05 7.36
C GLU A 225 1.26 -7.06 7.69
N PRO A 226 1.46 -8.10 6.86
CA PRO A 226 2.45 -9.13 7.13
C PRO A 226 3.88 -8.58 6.92
N LEU A 227 4.70 -8.62 7.98
CA LEU A 227 6.03 -8.00 7.97
C LEU A 227 7.16 -9.04 7.91
N PHE A 228 7.18 -10.01 8.82
CA PHE A 228 8.28 -10.97 8.95
C PHE A 228 7.77 -12.38 9.25
N SER A 229 8.51 -13.40 8.82
CA SER A 229 8.27 -14.79 9.17
C SER A 229 9.20 -15.24 10.30
N SER A 230 8.73 -16.16 11.15
CA SER A 230 9.58 -16.83 12.14
C SER A 230 10.73 -17.63 11.50
N LEU A 231 10.59 -18.05 10.23
CA LEU A 231 11.63 -18.78 9.48
C LEU A 231 12.86 -17.92 9.18
N ASP A 232 12.66 -16.60 9.06
CA ASP A 232 13.72 -15.63 8.81
C ASP A 232 14.21 -14.96 10.11
N LYS A 233 13.65 -15.34 11.26
CA LYS A 233 14.05 -14.85 12.58
C LYS A 233 15.30 -15.57 13.06
N PHE A 234 16.25 -14.84 13.63
CA PHE A 234 17.46 -15.40 14.23
C PHE A 234 17.85 -14.68 15.53
N ASP A 235 18.63 -15.36 16.36
CA ASP A 235 19.21 -14.76 17.56
C ASP A 235 20.48 -13.98 17.18
N SER A 236 20.40 -12.65 17.23
CA SER A 236 21.53 -11.77 16.96
C SER A 236 22.31 -11.38 18.21
N GLY A 237 21.80 -11.71 19.41
CA GLY A 237 22.33 -11.22 20.68
C GLY A 237 22.17 -9.72 20.93
N CYS A 238 21.42 -8.98 20.09
CA CYS A 238 21.25 -7.54 20.26
C CYS A 238 20.19 -7.15 21.31
N GLY A 239 19.28 -8.08 21.65
CA GLY A 239 18.20 -7.86 22.61
C GLY A 239 16.86 -7.45 22.00
N TRP A 240 16.73 -7.44 20.67
CA TRP A 240 15.47 -7.23 19.93
C TRP A 240 15.26 -8.36 18.92
N PRO A 241 14.00 -8.69 18.56
CA PRO A 241 13.75 -9.66 17.49
C PRO A 241 14.46 -9.20 16.20
N SER A 242 15.22 -10.13 15.63
CA SER A 242 16.08 -9.88 14.48
C SER A 242 15.70 -10.81 13.33
N PHE A 243 15.53 -10.25 12.14
CA PHE A 243 15.14 -11.00 10.94
C PHE A 243 16.14 -10.76 9.81
N THR A 244 16.30 -11.72 8.90
CA THR A 244 17.21 -11.60 7.75
C THR A 244 16.55 -10.86 6.58
N LYS A 245 15.23 -10.98 6.43
CA LYS A 245 14.43 -10.32 5.39
C LYS A 245 12.95 -10.22 5.81
N PRO A 246 12.20 -9.27 5.24
CA PRO A 246 10.74 -9.24 5.33
C PRO A 246 10.09 -10.38 4.53
N VAL A 247 8.90 -10.80 4.96
CA VAL A 247 8.08 -11.81 4.25
C VAL A 247 7.61 -11.29 2.90
N VAL A 248 7.34 -9.98 2.84
CA VAL A 248 7.00 -9.24 1.64
C VAL A 248 7.82 -7.95 1.61
N PRO A 249 8.89 -7.87 0.80
CA PRO A 249 9.76 -6.69 0.77
C PRO A 249 9.04 -5.37 0.51
N PRO A 250 8.08 -5.27 -0.44
CA PRO A 250 7.42 -3.99 -0.72
C PRO A 250 6.50 -3.45 0.37
N LEU A 251 6.17 -4.25 1.40
CA LEU A 251 5.42 -3.80 2.59
C LEU A 251 6.31 -3.20 3.69
N VAL A 252 7.63 -3.26 3.52
CA VAL A 252 8.60 -2.68 4.45
C VAL A 252 9.35 -1.55 3.76
N GLN A 253 9.24 -0.34 4.31
CA GLN A 253 9.90 0.84 3.79
C GLN A 253 11.21 1.10 4.52
N GLU A 254 12.27 1.32 3.75
CA GLU A 254 13.58 1.73 4.24
C GLU A 254 13.78 3.24 4.04
N LYS A 255 14.11 3.96 5.11
CA LYS A 255 14.33 5.41 5.10
C LYS A 255 15.69 5.76 5.73
N PRO A 256 16.49 6.67 5.14
CA PRO A 256 17.70 7.16 5.79
C PRO A 256 17.36 7.85 7.12
N ASP A 257 18.07 7.49 8.19
CA ASP A 257 17.94 8.05 9.53
C ASP A 257 19.27 8.65 10.00
N TYR A 258 19.24 9.95 10.28
CA TYR A 258 20.39 10.75 10.75
C TYR A 258 20.28 11.14 12.23
N SER A 259 19.30 10.59 12.95
CA SER A 259 19.09 10.86 14.37
C SER A 259 20.27 10.38 15.22
N HIS A 260 20.42 10.98 16.41
CA HIS A 260 21.45 10.63 17.38
C HIS A 260 22.91 10.69 16.86
N GLY A 261 23.16 11.43 15.77
CA GLY A 261 24.49 11.58 15.17
C GLY A 261 24.99 10.33 14.43
N MET A 262 24.10 9.38 14.14
CA MET A 262 24.43 8.15 13.41
C MET A 262 23.86 8.20 11.98
N ILE A 263 24.39 7.36 11.09
CA ILE A 263 23.78 7.08 9.78
C ILE A 263 23.23 5.66 9.85
N ARG A 264 21.90 5.54 9.86
CA ARG A 264 21.20 4.25 9.90
C ARG A 264 20.13 4.22 8.81
N THR A 265 19.57 3.05 8.59
CA THR A 265 18.38 2.88 7.76
C THR A 265 17.22 2.50 8.67
N GLU A 266 16.30 3.43 8.87
CA GLU A 266 15.02 3.18 9.54
C GLU A 266 14.15 2.26 8.71
N VAL A 267 13.44 1.37 9.40
CA VAL A 267 12.49 0.43 8.83
C VAL A 267 11.09 0.78 9.33
N ARG A 268 10.14 0.95 8.40
CA ARG A 268 8.73 1.27 8.69
C ARG A 268 7.78 0.36 7.93
N SER A 269 6.57 0.14 8.46
CA SER A 269 5.51 -0.57 7.72
C SER A 269 4.92 0.32 6.63
N ARG A 270 4.40 -0.26 5.54
CA ARG A 270 3.90 0.53 4.41
C ARG A 270 2.50 1.07 4.64
N LYS A 271 1.57 0.26 5.17
CA LYS A 271 0.15 0.62 5.28
C LYS A 271 -0.10 1.62 6.42
N ALA A 272 0.51 1.43 7.58
CA ALA A 272 0.34 2.34 8.72
C ALA A 272 1.46 3.38 8.89
N ASP A 273 2.56 3.27 8.14
CA ASP A 273 3.78 4.04 8.39
C ASP A 273 4.27 3.90 9.85
N SER A 274 4.09 2.71 10.45
CA SER A 274 4.56 2.42 11.81
C SER A 274 6.09 2.34 11.82
N HIS A 275 6.74 3.03 12.76
CA HIS A 275 8.16 2.78 13.02
C HIS A 275 8.34 1.36 13.57
N LEU A 276 9.17 0.57 12.88
CA LEU A 276 9.45 -0.81 13.25
C LEU A 276 10.81 -0.93 13.94
N GLY A 277 11.83 -0.26 13.40
CA GLY A 277 13.20 -0.30 13.93
C GLY A 277 14.22 0.10 12.86
N HIS A 278 15.30 -0.65 12.74
CA HIS A 278 16.40 -0.36 11.80
C HIS A 278 16.95 -1.62 11.14
N VAL A 279 17.51 -1.46 9.94
CA VAL A 279 18.22 -2.53 9.21
C VAL A 279 19.72 -2.26 9.17
N PHE A 280 20.51 -3.31 9.39
CA PHE A 280 21.97 -3.27 9.47
C PHE A 280 22.61 -4.32 8.55
N PRO A 281 23.81 -4.06 7.99
CA PRO A 281 24.53 -5.01 7.12
C PRO A 281 25.42 -5.99 7.91
N ASP A 282 25.06 -6.31 9.15
CA ASP A 282 25.81 -7.17 10.08
C ASP A 282 25.10 -8.50 10.38
N GLY A 283 24.17 -8.90 9.51
CA GLY A 283 23.43 -10.16 9.62
C GLY A 283 24.19 -11.39 9.08
N PRO A 284 23.58 -12.59 9.16
CA PRO A 284 24.15 -13.83 8.63
C PRO A 284 24.42 -13.73 7.12
N LYS A 285 25.69 -13.85 6.72
CA LYS A 285 26.13 -13.65 5.33
C LYS A 285 25.53 -14.66 4.35
N ASP A 286 25.29 -15.88 4.81
CA ASP A 286 24.64 -16.97 4.07
C ASP A 286 23.14 -16.73 3.83
N GLN A 287 22.55 -15.75 4.51
CA GLN A 287 21.12 -15.40 4.41
C GLN A 287 20.90 -13.97 3.91
N GLY A 288 21.87 -13.41 3.19
CA GLY A 288 21.81 -12.07 2.59
C GLY A 288 22.55 -10.98 3.36
N GLY A 289 23.04 -11.27 4.57
CA GLY A 289 23.89 -10.37 5.34
C GLY A 289 23.17 -9.18 5.99
N LEU A 290 21.85 -9.12 5.91
CA LEU A 290 21.03 -8.08 6.54
C LEU A 290 20.50 -8.55 7.90
N ARG A 291 20.35 -7.59 8.81
CA ARG A 291 19.70 -7.75 10.10
C ARG A 291 18.67 -6.65 10.30
N TYR A 292 17.39 -7.01 10.12
CA TYR A 292 16.24 -6.20 10.49
C TYR A 292 16.04 -6.31 11.99
N CYS A 293 16.45 -5.29 12.73
CA CYS A 293 16.35 -5.18 14.18
C CYS A 293 15.05 -4.44 14.53
N ILE A 294 14.03 -5.17 14.96
CA ILE A 294 12.66 -4.67 15.05
C ILE A 294 12.20 -4.62 16.51
N ASN A 295 11.37 -3.64 16.87
CA ASN A 295 10.74 -3.58 18.18
C ASN A 295 9.57 -4.57 18.25
N SER A 296 9.51 -5.38 19.30
CA SER A 296 8.40 -6.29 19.58
C SER A 296 7.08 -5.55 19.74
N ALA A 297 7.09 -4.38 20.39
CA ALA A 297 5.91 -3.53 20.52
C ALA A 297 5.41 -2.91 19.19
N ALA A 298 6.12 -3.09 18.08
CA ALA A 298 5.60 -2.76 16.75
C ALA A 298 4.93 -3.96 16.07
N LEU A 299 5.00 -5.15 16.67
CA LEU A 299 4.58 -6.41 16.10
C LEU A 299 3.42 -7.03 16.87
N ARG A 300 2.61 -7.80 16.14
CA ARG A 300 1.71 -8.82 16.69
C ARG A 300 2.12 -10.16 16.10
N PHE A 301 2.23 -11.19 16.92
CA PHE A 301 2.51 -12.54 16.44
C PHE A 301 1.22 -13.30 16.15
N ILE A 302 1.19 -14.03 15.04
CA ILE A 302 0.11 -14.95 14.64
C ILE A 302 0.71 -16.35 14.50
N PRO A 303 0.36 -17.29 15.40
CA PRO A 303 0.79 -18.68 15.29
C PRO A 303 0.44 -19.28 13.94
N LYS A 304 1.30 -20.17 13.40
CA LYS A 304 1.05 -20.91 12.16
C LYS A 304 -0.34 -21.57 12.13
N ALA A 305 -0.77 -22.11 13.26
CA ALA A 305 -2.07 -22.77 13.40
C ALA A 305 -3.28 -21.83 13.23
N ASP A 306 -3.09 -20.52 13.44
CA ASP A 306 -4.15 -19.50 13.36
C ASP A 306 -4.10 -18.67 12.06
N LEU A 307 -3.09 -18.87 11.19
CA LEU A 307 -2.93 -18.08 9.96
C LEU A 307 -4.18 -18.11 9.07
N GLU A 308 -4.73 -19.29 8.77
CA GLU A 308 -5.94 -19.40 7.95
C GLU A 308 -7.13 -18.67 8.59
N LYS A 309 -7.32 -18.88 9.89
CA LYS A 309 -8.43 -18.32 10.68
C LYS A 309 -8.38 -16.81 10.76
N GLU A 310 -7.19 -16.23 10.78
CA GLU A 310 -6.97 -14.78 10.83
C GLU A 310 -6.84 -14.11 9.45
N GLY A 311 -7.01 -14.87 8.36
CA GLY A 311 -6.98 -14.32 6.99
C GLY A 311 -5.58 -14.23 6.36
N TYR A 312 -4.60 -14.93 6.93
CA TYR A 312 -3.21 -15.01 6.45
C TYR A 312 -2.89 -16.38 5.81
N GLY A 313 -3.92 -17.12 5.36
CA GLY A 313 -3.78 -18.46 4.79
C GLY A 313 -2.79 -18.56 3.62
N ALA A 314 -2.65 -17.50 2.82
CA ALA A 314 -1.68 -17.43 1.73
C ALA A 314 -0.22 -17.66 2.20
N PHE A 315 0.11 -17.35 3.46
CA PHE A 315 1.44 -17.52 4.05
C PHE A 315 1.68 -18.90 4.65
N LEU A 316 0.68 -19.79 4.73
CA LEU A 316 0.87 -21.17 5.23
C LEU A 316 1.91 -21.93 4.41
N SER A 317 1.93 -21.70 3.10
CA SER A 317 2.87 -22.33 2.16
C SER A 317 4.35 -22.10 2.50
N LEU A 318 4.68 -21.04 3.24
CA LEU A 318 6.05 -20.80 3.74
C LEU A 318 6.50 -21.88 4.72
N PHE A 319 5.57 -22.40 5.52
CA PHE A 319 5.84 -23.35 6.61
C PHE A 319 5.55 -24.81 6.23
N GLU A 320 5.12 -25.04 4.99
CA GLU A 320 4.88 -26.37 4.42
C GLU A 320 6.06 -26.87 3.58
N GLN A 321 7.01 -25.99 3.26
CA GLN A 321 8.25 -26.33 2.55
C GLN A 321 9.26 -27.04 3.46
N GLU A 322 8.84 -28.10 4.13
CA GLU A 322 9.73 -29.08 4.73
C GLU A 322 9.17 -30.50 4.50
N LYS A 323 9.50 -31.08 3.34
CA LYS A 323 9.65 -32.53 3.17
C LYS A 323 10.77 -32.85 2.21
#